data_AF-A0A920W7E2-F1
#
_entry.id   AF-A0A920W7E2-F1
#
_cell.length_a   1.000
_cell.length_b   1.000
_cell.length_c   1.000
_cell.angle_alpha   90.00
_cell.angle_beta   90.00
_cell.angle_gamma   90.00
#
_symmetry.space_group_name_H-M   'P 1'
#
loop_
_entity.id
_entity.type
_entity.pdbx_description
1 polymer ?
#
loop_
_entity_poly.entity_id
_entity_poly.type
_entity_poly.pdbx_seq_one_letter_code
_entity_poly.pdbx_strand_id
1 'polypeptide(L)'
;MEIDGRSRKVMIQANKNGFLYVLDRTNCELIAANPYVEVNWATHIDLETGRPVLTDLYDQFLAGEEVQIWPRAVRMRADCI
;
A
#
# COMPACT_ATOMS: atom_id res chain seq x y z
N MET A 1 19.66 -2.86 11.35
CA MET A 1 19.62 -3.41 9.98
C MET A 1 20.46 -2.49 9.12
N GLU A 2 21.30 -3.03 8.25
CA GLU A 2 22.05 -2.19 7.32
C GLU A 2 21.14 -1.80 6.14
N ILE A 3 21.00 -0.50 5.89
CA ILE A 3 20.23 0.07 4.79
C ILE A 3 21.05 1.22 4.21
N ASP A 4 21.25 1.21 2.89
CA ASP A 4 22.10 2.17 2.17
C ASP A 4 23.52 2.31 2.77
N GLY A 5 24.11 1.20 3.19
CA GLY A 5 25.44 1.18 3.83
C GLY A 5 25.50 1.78 5.23
N ARG A 6 24.35 2.09 5.85
CA ARG A 6 24.26 2.63 7.22
C ARG A 6 23.47 1.69 8.12
N SER A 7 23.96 1.49 9.34
CA SER A 7 23.20 0.76 10.36
C SER A 7 22.04 1.62 10.85
N ARG A 8 20.81 1.28 10.44
CA ARG A 8 19.58 1.95 10.85
C ARG A 8 18.77 1.12 11.85
N LYS A 9 18.10 1.82 12.76
CA LYS A 9 17.15 1.25 13.72
C LYS A 9 15.76 1.26 13.07
N VAL A 10 15.34 0.11 12.57
CA VAL A 10 14.12 0.02 11.76
C VAL A 10 12.97 -0.64 12.51
N MET A 11 11.77 -0.26 12.11
CA MET A 11 10.52 -0.97 12.38
C MET A 11 9.96 -1.46 11.05
N ILE A 12 9.54 -2.72 11.00
CA ILE A 12 8.94 -3.34 9.80
C ILE A 12 7.49 -3.67 10.12
N GLN A 13 6.58 -3.28 9.23
CA GLN A 13 5.15 -3.51 9.40
C GLN A 13 4.52 -4.09 8.12
N ALA A 14 4.02 -5.32 8.22
CA ALA A 14 3.19 -5.95 7.18
C ALA A 14 1.74 -5.48 7.34
N ASN A 15 1.33 -4.53 6.52
CA ASN A 15 0.00 -3.95 6.62
C ASN A 15 -1.03 -4.75 5.81
N LYS A 16 -2.26 -4.83 6.32
CA LYS A 16 -3.40 -5.49 5.67
C LYS A 16 -3.74 -4.94 4.28
N ASN A 17 -3.28 -3.73 3.95
CA ASN A 17 -3.44 -3.15 2.62
C ASN A 17 -2.53 -3.78 1.55
N GLY A 18 -1.63 -4.69 1.94
CA GLY A 18 -0.78 -5.48 1.04
C GLY A 18 0.64 -4.93 0.85
N PHE A 19 0.98 -3.83 1.53
CA PHE A 19 2.30 -3.23 1.53
C PHE A 19 3.07 -3.54 2.82
N LEU A 20 4.37 -3.77 2.66
CA LEU A 20 5.35 -3.95 3.72
C LEU A 20 6.11 -2.65 3.89
N TYR A 21 5.92 -2.00 5.03
CA TYR A 21 6.53 -0.71 5.34
C TYR A 21 7.79 -0.94 6.16
N VAL A 22 8.86 -0.24 5.77
CA VAL A 22 10.12 -0.15 6.52
C VAL A 22 10.27 1.31 6.93
N LEU A 23 10.26 1.54 8.24
CA LEU A 23 10.32 2.85 8.85
C LEU A 23 11.57 2.97 9.71
N ASP A 24 12.19 4.14 9.77
CA ASP A 24 13.14 4.44 10.85
C ASP A 24 12.34 4.70 12.14
N ARG A 25 12.60 3.89 13.17
CA ARG A 25 11.81 3.93 14.41
C ARG A 25 12.14 5.12 15.31
N THR A 26 13.14 5.92 14.97
CA THR A 26 13.58 7.06 15.78
C THR A 26 12.94 8.37 15.36
N ASN A 27 12.67 8.53 14.07
CA ASN A 27 12.10 9.75 13.48
C ASN A 27 10.82 9.48 12.65
N CYS A 28 10.39 8.22 12.55
CA CYS A 28 9.23 7.78 11.76
C CYS A 28 9.34 8.03 10.25
N GLU A 29 10.57 8.20 9.72
CA GLU A 29 10.82 8.37 8.30
C GLU A 29 10.52 7.09 7.52
N LEU A 30 9.82 7.23 6.39
CA LEU A 30 9.53 6.13 5.49
C LEU A 30 10.75 5.83 4.62
N ILE A 31 11.31 4.63 4.80
CA ILE A 31 12.49 4.17 4.06
C ILE A 31 12.06 3.42 2.80
N ALA A 32 11.11 2.49 2.95
CA ALA A 32 10.59 1.69 1.85
C ALA A 32 9.16 1.25 2.11
N ALA A 33 8.38 1.09 1.05
CA ALA A 33 7.04 0.55 1.10
C ALA A 33 6.75 -0.24 -0.18
N ASN A 34 6.96 -1.55 -0.11
CA ASN A 34 6.82 -2.45 -1.26
C ASN A 34 5.64 -3.40 -1.07
N PRO A 35 4.91 -3.74 -2.15
CA PRO A 35 3.90 -4.79 -2.07
C PRO A 35 4.58 -6.12 -1.70
N TYR A 36 4.01 -6.85 -0.75
CA TYR A 36 4.48 -8.18 -0.34
C TYR A 36 3.49 -9.30 -0.69
N VAL A 37 2.32 -8.91 -1.18
CA VAL A 37 1.26 -9.76 -1.74
C VAL A 37 0.74 -9.08 -3.01
N GLU A 38 -0.16 -9.73 -3.73
CA GLU A 38 -0.84 -9.12 -4.85
C GLU A 38 -1.65 -7.90 -4.41
N VAL A 39 -1.45 -6.78 -5.11
CA VAL A 39 -2.08 -5.49 -4.87
C VAL A 39 -2.37 -4.84 -6.21
N ASN A 40 -3.60 -4.38 -6.41
CA ASN A 40 -4.03 -3.75 -7.65
C ASN A 40 -4.76 -2.41 -7.47
N TRP A 41 -5.08 -2.00 -6.24
CA TRP A 41 -5.73 -0.71 -5.95
C TRP A 41 -4.75 0.47 -5.96
N ALA A 42 -3.45 0.19 -5.82
CA ALA A 42 -2.40 1.20 -5.88
C ALA A 42 -1.18 0.63 -6.61
N THR A 43 -0.50 1.48 -7.37
CA THR A 43 0.73 1.14 -8.10
C THR A 43 1.92 1.05 -7.16
N HIS A 44 2.05 2.00 -6.25
CA HIS A 44 3.12 2.09 -5.26
C HIS A 44 2.71 3.07 -4.14
N ILE A 45 3.54 3.14 -3.10
CA ILE A 45 3.51 4.22 -2.11
C ILE A 45 4.57 5.23 -2.51
N ASP A 46 4.16 6.49 -2.68
CA ASP A 46 5.08 7.61 -2.86
C ASP A 46 5.86 7.83 -1.56
N LEU A 47 7.19 7.72 -1.61
CA LEU A 47 8.06 7.83 -0.44
C LEU A 47 8.20 9.27 0.06
N GLU A 48 7.99 10.28 -0.79
CA GLU A 48 8.06 11.68 -0.38
C GLU A 48 6.83 12.08 0.43
N THR A 49 5.64 11.67 -0.03
CA THR A 49 4.37 12.03 0.61
C THR A 49 3.87 10.98 1.61
N GLY A 50 4.37 9.74 1.51
CA GLY A 50 3.89 8.58 2.25
C GLY A 50 2.49 8.10 1.82
N ARG A 51 1.98 8.58 0.69
CA ARG A 51 0.61 8.28 0.21
C ARG A 51 0.61 7.21 -0.89
N PRO A 52 -0.45 6.38 -0.96
CA PRO A 52 -0.61 5.46 -2.07
C PRO A 52 -0.94 6.21 -3.37
N VAL A 53 -0.30 5.80 -4.46
CA VAL A 53 -0.64 6.23 -5.81
C VAL A 53 -1.66 5.24 -6.38
N LEU A 54 -2.92 5.67 -6.45
CA LEU A 54 -4.05 4.85 -6.84
C LEU A 54 -3.99 4.44 -8.31
N THR A 55 -4.61 3.31 -8.65
CA THR A 55 -4.85 2.87 -10.02
C THR A 55 -6.24 3.30 -10.47
N ASP A 56 -6.47 3.33 -11.78
CA ASP A 56 -7.79 3.57 -12.38
C ASP A 56 -8.87 2.59 -11.87
N LEU A 57 -8.45 1.41 -11.41
CA LEU A 57 -9.33 0.42 -10.78
C LEU A 57 -10.05 0.98 -9.55
N TYR A 58 -9.37 1.84 -8.79
CA TYR A 58 -9.97 2.48 -7.62
C TYR A 58 -11.01 3.53 -8.00
N ASP A 59 -10.80 4.25 -9.10
CA ASP A 59 -11.79 5.20 -9.61
C ASP A 59 -13.02 4.48 -10.18
N GLN A 60 -12.82 3.35 -10.89
CA GLN A 60 -13.90 2.46 -11.34
C GLN A 60 -14.72 1.94 -10.17
N PHE A 61 -14.04 1.52 -9.08
CA PHE A 61 -14.69 1.12 -7.85
C PHE A 61 -15.58 2.23 -7.27
N LEU A 62 -15.09 3.47 -7.23
CA LEU A 62 -15.86 4.62 -6.75
C LEU A 62 -17.01 4.99 -7.68
N ALA A 63 -16.87 4.75 -8.98
CA ALA A 63 -17.94 4.90 -9.97
C ALA A 63 -19.03 3.83 -9.84
N GLY A 64 -18.85 2.82 -8.98
CA GLY A 64 -19.80 1.74 -8.75
C GLY A 64 -19.66 0.58 -9.73
N GLU A 65 -18.52 0.46 -10.41
CA GLU A 65 -18.26 -0.70 -11.27
C GLU A 65 -17.91 -1.94 -10.41
N GLU A 66 -18.30 -3.12 -10.88
CA GLU A 66 -17.90 -4.39 -10.27
C GLU A 66 -16.43 -4.69 -10.58
N VAL A 67 -15.54 -4.28 -9.67
CA VAL A 67 -14.11 -4.55 -9.77
C VAL A 67 -13.62 -5.48 -8.65
N GLN A 68 -12.59 -6.27 -8.96
CA GLN A 68 -11.92 -7.10 -7.97
C GLN A 68 -10.73 -6.36 -7.38
N ILE A 69 -10.78 -6.00 -6.10
CA ILE A 69 -9.66 -5.36 -5.40
C ILE A 69 -8.93 -6.41 -4.53
N TRP A 70 -7.59 -6.42 -4.58
CA TRP A 70 -6.71 -7.20 -3.70
C TRP A 70 -6.07 -6.29 -2.63
N PRO A 71 -5.58 -6.76 -1.47
CA PRO A 71 -5.38 -8.15 -1.03
C PRO A 71 -6.60 -8.78 -0.35
N ARG A 72 -7.58 -7.98 0.06
CA ARG A 72 -8.90 -8.51 0.43
C ARG A 72 -9.73 -8.49 -0.84
N ALA A 73 -10.00 -9.67 -1.42
CA ALA A 73 -10.93 -9.86 -2.52
C ALA A 73 -12.34 -9.40 -2.11
N VAL A 74 -12.58 -8.10 -2.18
CA VAL A 74 -13.89 -7.52 -2.00
C VAL A 74 -14.54 -7.54 -3.38
N ARG A 75 -15.38 -8.55 -3.61
CA ARG A 75 -16.34 -8.53 -4.72
C ARG A 75 -17.52 -7.67 -4.27
N MET A 76 -17.41 -6.37 -4.49
CA MET A 76 -18.53 -5.45 -4.21
C MET A 76 -19.42 -5.41 -5.43
N ARG A 77 -20.57 -6.08 -5.32
CA ARG A 77 -21.71 -5.86 -6.22
C ARG A 77 -22.21 -4.44 -5.95
N ALA A 78 -22.29 -3.63 -7.00
CA ALA A 78 -23.12 -2.44 -6.97
C ALA A 78 -24.60 -2.84 -7.07
N ASP A 79 -25.08 -3.59 -6.08
CA ASP A 79 -26.51 -3.59 -5.80
C ASP A 79 -26.79 -2.23 -5.16
N CYS A 80 -27.37 -1.32 -5.96
CA CYS A 80 -27.76 0.03 -5.55
C CYS A 80 -28.40 0.05 -4.16
N ILE A 81 -27.99 1.02 -3.35
CA ILE A 81 -28.84 1.57 -2.27
C ILE A 81 -30.11 2.14 -2.89
#